data_AF-A0A941HPY1-F1
#
_entry.id   AF-A0A941HPY1-F1
#
_cell.length_a   1.000
_cell.length_b   1.000
_cell.length_c   1.000
_cell.angle_alpha   90.00
_cell.angle_beta   90.00
_cell.angle_gamma   90.00
#
_symmetry.space_group_name_H-M   'P 1'
#
loop_
_entity.id
_entity.type
_entity.pdbx_description
1 polymer ?
#
loop_
_entity_poly.entity_id
_entity_poly.type
_entity_poly.pdbx_seq_one_letter_code
_entity_poly.pdbx_strand_id
1 'polypeptide(L)'
;MRFSDIKVGYIYNVVFDPVRGCEFDGKHLALTLKKNNDKKTFIVMPLTSSPSGAGVNKIELGSISSLPTSLKGNRTFAVINQIRTVNVDRFIALKEGNNAIECPIDINLFLDLSLLGIRELLHNVPQDSKIEIYKKAYEGERVIKAKDLAYTIKGLKSLGSENEEEIAKLKLDIKALLQNISFSLDKKHIADGIQSIFDEAMQQ
;
A
#
# COMPACT_ATOMS: atom_id res chain seq x y z
N MET A 1 11.91 15.16 10.45
CA MET A 1 12.27 13.73 10.63
C MET A 1 13.11 13.28 9.44
N ARG A 2 13.80 12.11 9.44
CA ARG A 2 14.43 11.61 8.22
C ARG A 2 13.50 10.66 7.46
N PHE A 3 13.75 10.49 6.16
CA PHE A 3 12.95 9.63 5.29
C PHE A 3 12.93 8.16 5.75
N SER A 4 14.06 7.69 6.30
CA SER A 4 14.18 6.35 6.89
C SER A 4 13.28 6.12 8.09
N ASP A 5 12.99 7.18 8.85
CA ASP A 5 12.33 7.10 10.15
C ASP A 5 10.80 7.03 10.02
N ILE A 6 10.24 7.47 8.89
CA ILE A 6 8.79 7.44 8.62
C ILE A 6 8.41 6.05 8.10
N LYS A 7 7.33 5.46 8.61
CA LYS A 7 6.86 4.12 8.23
C LYS A 7 5.51 4.18 7.54
N VAL A 8 5.27 3.30 6.57
CA VAL A 8 3.96 3.13 5.93
C VAL A 8 3.03 2.41 6.91
N GLY A 9 1.77 2.81 6.97
CA GLY A 9 0.79 2.32 7.95
C GLY A 9 0.88 3.00 9.32
N TYR A 10 1.65 4.09 9.44
CA TYR A 10 1.83 4.82 10.69
C TYR A 10 1.27 6.25 10.56
N ILE A 11 0.80 6.76 11.69
CA ILE A 11 0.24 8.11 11.83
C ILE A 11 1.30 9.07 12.34
N TYR A 12 1.36 10.26 11.73
CA TYR A 12 2.23 11.35 12.14
C TYR A 12 1.44 12.66 12.19
N ASN A 13 1.98 13.67 12.87
CA ASN A 13 1.58 15.04 12.60
C ASN A 13 2.24 15.48 11.29
N VAL A 14 1.46 16.07 10.38
CA VAL A 14 1.94 16.60 9.11
C VAL A 14 1.51 18.05 8.99
N VAL A 15 2.45 18.92 8.63
CA VAL A 15 2.19 20.32 8.30
C VAL A 15 1.87 20.42 6.82
N PHE A 16 0.66 20.84 6.52
CA PHE A 16 0.18 20.96 5.14
C PHE A 16 0.46 22.33 4.53
N ASP A 17 0.66 23.37 5.34
CA ASP A 17 0.95 24.74 4.88
C ASP A 17 2.32 24.91 4.22
N PRO A 18 2.48 25.82 3.25
CA PRO A 18 1.45 26.67 2.69
C PRO A 18 0.54 25.88 1.73
N VAL A 19 -0.73 26.29 1.69
CA VAL A 19 -1.72 25.79 0.75
C VAL A 19 -2.43 26.95 0.06
N ARG A 20 -3.11 26.69 -1.06
CA ARG A 20 -3.99 27.68 -1.69
C ARG A 20 -5.35 27.72 -0.99
N GLY A 21 -6.14 28.76 -1.25
CA GLY A 21 -7.49 28.86 -0.70
C GLY A 21 -8.33 27.61 -1.02
N CYS A 22 -9.10 27.15 -0.03
CA CYS A 22 -9.96 25.96 -0.09
C CYS A 22 -9.24 24.60 -0.06
N GLU A 23 -7.92 24.56 0.07
CA GLU A 23 -7.19 23.31 0.35
C GLU A 23 -7.23 22.99 1.85
N PHE A 24 -7.08 21.70 2.18
CA PHE A 24 -6.88 21.28 3.56
C PHE A 24 -5.56 21.88 4.09
N ASP A 25 -5.62 22.75 5.08
CA ASP A 25 -4.51 23.56 5.58
C ASP A 25 -4.02 23.09 6.96
N GLY A 26 -3.05 23.77 7.55
CA GLY A 26 -2.69 23.58 8.95
C GLY A 26 -1.87 22.33 9.27
N LYS A 27 -1.82 22.02 10.56
CA LYS A 27 -1.13 20.83 11.11
C LYS A 27 -2.17 19.81 11.56
N HIS A 28 -2.14 18.64 10.95
CA HIS A 28 -3.09 17.57 11.23
C HIS A 28 -2.41 16.22 11.38
N LEU A 29 -3.13 15.27 11.96
CA LEU A 29 -2.74 13.87 11.88
C LEU A 29 -2.84 13.40 10.42
N ALA A 30 -1.96 12.52 10.00
CA ALA A 30 -2.04 11.89 8.69
C ALA A 30 -1.49 10.47 8.72
N LEU A 31 -2.20 9.56 8.07
CA LEU A 31 -1.76 8.19 7.83
C LEU A 31 -0.83 8.16 6.62
N THR A 32 0.34 7.53 6.78
CA THR A 32 1.29 7.34 5.67
C THR A 32 0.88 6.13 4.82
N LEU A 33 0.48 6.37 3.57
CA LEU A 33 0.04 5.32 2.64
C LEU A 33 1.19 4.75 1.82
N LYS A 34 2.12 5.59 1.37
CA LYS A 34 3.20 5.19 0.47
C LYS A 34 4.45 6.03 0.65
N LYS A 35 5.61 5.39 0.56
CA LYS A 35 6.88 6.09 0.32
C LYS A 35 7.13 6.22 -1.17
N ASN A 36 7.52 7.40 -1.64
CA ASN A 36 7.89 7.59 -3.03
C ASN A 36 9.37 7.25 -3.27
N ASN A 37 9.69 6.91 -4.52
CA ASN A 37 11.02 6.46 -4.93
C ASN A 37 12.07 7.58 -4.95
N ASP A 38 11.64 8.84 -4.84
CA ASP A 38 12.50 10.02 -4.75
C ASP A 38 13.24 10.15 -3.41
N LYS A 39 12.93 9.27 -2.44
CA LYS A 39 13.48 9.25 -1.09
C LYS A 39 13.25 10.55 -0.31
N LYS A 40 12.26 11.34 -0.70
CA LYS A 40 11.95 12.65 -0.11
C LYS A 40 10.47 12.86 0.16
N THR A 41 9.59 12.19 -0.57
CA THR A 41 8.15 12.42 -0.47
C THR A 41 7.37 11.16 -0.10
N PHE A 42 6.19 11.39 0.44
CA PHE A 42 5.25 10.37 0.90
C PHE A 42 3.85 10.74 0.45
N ILE A 43 3.03 9.73 0.15
CA ILE A 43 1.59 9.92 -0.01
C ILE A 43 0.94 9.69 1.34
N VAL A 44 0.13 10.66 1.77
CA VAL A 44 -0.56 10.63 3.06
C VAL A 44 -2.05 10.83 2.90
N MET A 45 -2.81 10.24 3.81
CA MET A 45 -4.23 10.48 3.99
C MET A 45 -4.43 11.33 5.25
N PRO A 46 -4.94 12.57 5.14
CA PRO A 46 -5.20 13.40 6.31
C PRO A 46 -6.26 12.80 7.22
N LEU A 47 -6.09 12.99 8.52
CA LEU A 47 -7.02 12.59 9.57
C LEU A 47 -7.48 13.82 10.35
N THR A 48 -8.74 13.84 10.75
CA THR A 48 -9.34 14.93 11.52
C THR A 48 -10.25 14.40 12.61
N SER A 49 -10.47 15.18 13.66
CA SER A 49 -11.50 14.90 14.67
C SER A 49 -12.86 15.51 14.32
N SER A 50 -12.92 16.36 13.28
CA SER A 50 -14.15 17.04 12.89
C SER A 50 -15.09 16.12 12.10
N PRO A 51 -16.34 15.92 12.57
CA PRO A 51 -17.30 15.03 11.91
C PRO A 51 -17.92 15.62 10.64
N SER A 52 -17.68 16.90 10.31
CA SER A 52 -18.29 17.55 9.15
C SER A 52 -17.94 16.80 7.85
N GLY A 53 -18.93 16.39 7.06
CA GLY A 53 -18.69 15.61 5.83
C GLY A 53 -18.43 14.10 6.04
N ALA A 54 -18.64 13.58 7.25
CA ALA A 54 -18.71 12.14 7.48
C ALA A 54 -19.76 11.48 6.56
N GLY A 55 -19.39 10.37 5.93
CA GLY A 55 -20.21 9.64 4.95
C GLY A 55 -20.21 10.25 3.54
N VAL A 56 -19.63 11.44 3.36
CA VAL A 56 -19.50 12.09 2.04
C VAL A 56 -18.04 12.08 1.59
N ASN A 57 -17.17 12.80 2.30
CA ASN A 57 -15.75 12.91 1.99
C ASN A 57 -14.85 12.46 3.15
N LYS A 58 -15.47 11.96 4.23
CA LYS A 58 -14.77 11.41 5.39
C LYS A 58 -15.36 10.08 5.82
N ILE A 59 -14.50 9.23 6.36
CA ILE A 59 -14.89 7.93 6.94
C ILE A 59 -14.52 7.90 8.41
N GLU A 60 -15.47 7.56 9.27
CA GLU A 60 -15.25 7.43 10.71
C GLU A 60 -14.43 6.19 11.02
N LEU A 61 -13.31 6.36 11.71
CA LEU A 61 -12.43 5.28 12.17
C LEU A 61 -12.66 4.94 13.65
N GLY A 62 -13.46 5.74 14.36
CA GLY A 62 -13.60 5.65 15.81
C GLY A 62 -12.35 6.16 16.53
N SER A 63 -12.07 5.59 17.70
CA SER A 63 -10.86 5.89 18.47
C SER A 63 -9.71 5.00 18.00
N ILE A 64 -8.53 5.59 17.84
CA ILE A 64 -7.32 4.86 17.45
C ILE A 64 -6.47 4.62 18.69
N SER A 65 -6.34 3.36 19.07
CA SER A 65 -5.73 2.94 20.34
C SER A 65 -4.22 3.23 20.43
N SER A 66 -3.55 3.38 19.29
CA SER A 66 -2.12 3.65 19.18
C SER A 66 -1.75 5.13 19.25
N LEU A 67 -2.73 6.05 19.24
CA LEU A 67 -2.48 7.47 19.39
C LEU A 67 -2.01 7.82 20.82
N PRO A 68 -1.31 8.97 21.01
CA PRO A 68 -0.98 9.48 22.34
C PRO A 68 -2.21 9.62 23.22
N THR A 69 -2.03 9.56 24.53
CA THR A 69 -3.13 9.61 25.52
C THR A 69 -4.01 10.86 25.33
N SER A 70 -3.40 11.99 24.96
CA SER A 70 -4.09 13.25 24.67
C SER A 70 -5.01 13.23 23.45
N LEU A 71 -4.86 12.25 22.55
CA LEU A 71 -5.61 12.13 21.29
C LEU A 71 -6.42 10.84 21.19
N LYS A 72 -6.05 9.81 21.96
CA LYS A 72 -6.63 8.45 21.93
C LYS A 72 -8.13 8.41 22.21
N GLY A 73 -8.65 9.33 23.02
CA GLY A 73 -10.07 9.43 23.32
C GLY A 73 -10.93 10.08 22.22
N ASN A 74 -10.30 10.73 21.24
CA ASN A 74 -11.02 11.44 20.20
C ASN A 74 -11.50 10.50 19.10
N ARG A 75 -12.67 10.80 18.55
CA ARG A 75 -13.10 10.22 17.28
C ARG A 75 -12.19 10.72 16.17
N THR A 76 -11.77 9.81 15.31
CA THR A 76 -10.90 10.10 14.17
C THR A 76 -11.64 9.80 12.88
N PHE A 77 -11.49 10.70 11.91
CA PHE A 77 -12.07 10.61 10.59
C PHE A 77 -10.96 10.67 9.54
N ALA A 78 -10.97 9.75 8.60
CA ALA A 78 -10.10 9.77 7.42
C ALA A 78 -10.69 10.69 6.35
N VAL A 79 -9.94 11.67 5.86
CA VAL A 79 -10.37 12.60 4.80
C VAL A 79 -9.92 12.05 3.45
N ILE A 80 -10.78 11.21 2.83
CA ILE A 80 -10.41 10.39 1.67
C ILE A 80 -10.12 11.20 0.41
N ASN A 81 -10.81 12.33 0.19
CA ASN A 81 -10.64 13.15 -1.01
C ASN A 81 -9.48 14.17 -0.92
N GLN A 82 -8.69 14.12 0.16
CA GLN A 82 -7.53 14.99 0.39
C GLN A 82 -6.22 14.21 0.48
N ILE A 83 -6.19 12.99 -0.06
CA ILE A 83 -4.95 12.21 -0.21
C ILE A 83 -3.99 12.99 -1.10
N ARG A 84 -2.77 13.21 -0.63
CA ARG A 84 -1.76 13.95 -1.40
C ARG A 84 -0.34 13.61 -1.04
N THR A 85 0.57 14.07 -1.88
CA THR A 85 2.01 13.94 -1.66
C THR A 85 2.53 15.07 -0.78
N VAL A 86 3.35 14.74 0.21
CA VAL A 86 4.02 15.68 1.11
C VAL A 86 5.50 15.35 1.24
N ASN A 87 6.32 16.37 1.46
CA ASN A 87 7.76 16.22 1.71
C ASN A 87 8.04 15.74 3.15
N VAL A 88 9.11 14.97 3.34
CA VAL A 88 9.62 14.48 4.63
C VAL A 88 9.76 15.58 5.69
N ASP A 89 10.13 16.79 5.30
CA ASP A 89 10.36 17.91 6.23
C ASP A 89 9.07 18.39 6.91
N ARG A 90 7.91 18.01 6.37
CA ARG A 90 6.59 18.33 6.91
C ARG A 90 6.14 17.38 8.03
N PHE A 91 6.86 16.27 8.25
CA PHE A 91 6.51 15.27 9.24
C PHE A 91 7.07 15.61 10.62
N ILE A 92 6.20 15.49 11.62
CA ILE A 92 6.49 15.68 13.03
C ILE A 92 6.06 14.41 13.78
N ALA A 93 6.99 13.83 14.53
CA ALA A 93 6.71 12.66 15.35
C ALA A 93 5.64 12.98 16.40
N LEU A 94 4.74 12.03 16.64
CA LEU A 94 3.82 12.09 17.77
C LEU A 94 4.61 11.87 19.06
N LYS A 95 4.14 12.48 20.16
CA LYS A 95 4.84 12.45 21.44
C LYS A 95 3.89 12.16 22.59
N GLU A 96 4.39 11.45 23.59
CA GLU A 96 3.82 11.32 24.93
C GLU A 96 4.79 12.01 25.90
N GLY A 97 4.39 13.17 26.43
CA GLY A 97 5.33 14.09 27.06
C GLY A 97 6.45 14.51 26.09
N ASN A 98 7.71 14.25 26.46
CA ASN A 98 8.88 14.56 25.64
C ASN A 98 9.32 13.43 24.70
N ASN A 99 8.76 12.24 24.85
CA ASN A 99 9.20 11.05 24.14
C ASN A 99 8.41 10.88 22.85
N ALA A 100 9.12 10.61 21.75
CA ALA A 100 8.47 10.23 20.51
C ALA A 100 7.81 8.85 20.66
N ILE A 101 6.61 8.70 20.12
CA ILE A 101 5.89 7.43 20.09
C ILE A 101 5.54 7.04 18.66
N GLU A 102 5.44 5.73 18.43
CA GLU A 102 4.97 5.19 17.16
C GLU A 102 3.47 4.91 17.23
N CYS A 103 2.74 5.29 16.17
CA CYS A 103 1.30 5.13 16.08
C CYS A 103 0.94 4.29 14.84
N PRO A 104 1.18 2.97 14.86
CA PRO A 104 0.74 2.09 13.78
C PRO A 104 -0.79 2.02 13.74
N ILE A 105 -1.35 1.85 12.55
CA ILE A 105 -2.77 1.49 12.38
C ILE A 105 -2.87 -0.04 12.19
N ASP A 106 -4.02 -0.60 12.55
CA ASP A 106 -4.32 -2.01 12.27
C ASP A 106 -4.19 -2.33 10.78
N ILE A 107 -3.66 -3.51 10.45
CA ILE A 107 -3.37 -3.87 9.05
C ILE A 107 -4.63 -4.00 8.21
N ASN A 108 -5.73 -4.52 8.76
CA ASN A 108 -6.98 -4.64 8.01
C ASN A 108 -7.56 -3.25 7.75
N LEU A 109 -7.53 -2.37 8.78
CA LEU A 109 -7.93 -0.98 8.63
C LEU A 109 -7.05 -0.24 7.60
N PHE A 110 -5.74 -0.50 7.57
CA PHE A 110 -4.84 0.05 6.57
C PHE A 110 -5.22 -0.39 5.14
N LEU A 111 -5.54 -1.66 4.95
CA LEU A 111 -5.95 -2.21 3.66
C LEU A 111 -7.29 -1.61 3.20
N ASP A 112 -8.26 -1.50 4.10
CA ASP A 112 -9.56 -0.88 3.81
C ASP A 112 -9.40 0.58 3.41
N LEU A 113 -8.60 1.36 4.16
CA LEU A 113 -8.29 2.75 3.83
C LEU A 113 -7.54 2.89 2.49
N SER A 114 -6.66 1.95 2.18
CA SER A 114 -5.94 1.93 0.90
C SER A 114 -6.92 1.69 -0.26
N LEU A 115 -7.84 0.74 -0.12
CA LEU A 115 -8.88 0.48 -1.10
C LEU A 115 -9.81 1.69 -1.29
N LEU A 116 -10.18 2.36 -0.20
CA LEU A 116 -10.98 3.59 -0.25
C LEU A 116 -10.24 4.71 -0.99
N GLY A 117 -8.95 4.88 -0.75
CA GLY A 117 -8.13 5.83 -1.49
C GLY A 117 -8.08 5.53 -2.99
N ILE A 118 -7.95 4.25 -3.38
CA ILE A 118 -8.00 3.83 -4.79
C ILE A 118 -9.37 4.13 -5.40
N ARG A 119 -10.45 3.83 -4.68
CA ARG A 119 -11.83 4.09 -5.15
C ARG A 119 -12.09 5.58 -5.34
N GLU A 120 -11.57 6.42 -4.46
CA GLU A 120 -11.67 7.88 -4.56
C GLU A 120 -10.94 8.40 -5.80
N LEU A 121 -9.71 7.90 -6.08
CA LEU A 121 -8.98 8.25 -7.30
C LEU A 121 -9.74 7.87 -8.57
N LEU A 122 -10.57 6.82 -8.50
CA LEU A 122 -11.40 6.35 -9.60
C LEU A 122 -12.85 6.84 -9.50
N HIS A 123 -13.18 7.82 -8.65
CA HIS A 123 -14.57 8.21 -8.37
C HIS A 123 -15.36 8.50 -9.65
N ASN A 124 -14.79 9.30 -10.56
CA ASN A 124 -15.44 9.74 -11.80
C ASN A 124 -15.24 8.79 -13.01
N VAL A 125 -14.61 7.64 -12.82
CA VAL A 125 -14.42 6.64 -13.89
C VAL A 125 -15.72 5.85 -14.09
N PRO A 126 -16.17 5.54 -15.32
CA PRO A 126 -17.34 4.69 -15.54
C PRO A 126 -17.21 3.30 -14.88
N GLN A 127 -18.33 2.72 -14.44
CA GLN A 127 -18.31 1.46 -13.68
C GLN A 127 -17.63 0.31 -14.42
N ASP A 128 -17.92 0.12 -15.71
CA ASP A 128 -17.30 -0.94 -16.51
C ASP A 128 -15.78 -0.75 -16.62
N SER A 129 -15.33 0.49 -16.82
CA SER A 129 -13.90 0.82 -16.83
C SER A 129 -13.24 0.59 -15.47
N LYS A 130 -13.94 0.84 -14.34
CA LYS A 130 -13.42 0.49 -13.00
C LYS A 130 -13.22 -1.02 -12.88
N ILE A 131 -14.18 -1.82 -13.34
CA ILE A 131 -14.09 -3.29 -13.32
C ILE A 131 -12.86 -3.75 -14.10
N GLU A 132 -12.65 -3.21 -15.30
CA GLU A 132 -11.48 -3.51 -16.12
C GLU A 132 -10.16 -3.12 -15.44
N ILE A 133 -10.09 -1.92 -14.84
CA ILE A 133 -8.91 -1.45 -14.10
C ILE A 133 -8.59 -2.39 -12.93
N TYR A 134 -9.59 -2.74 -12.12
CA TYR A 134 -9.39 -3.64 -10.97
C TYR A 134 -8.98 -5.04 -11.41
N LYS A 135 -9.61 -5.57 -12.46
CA LYS A 135 -9.24 -6.87 -13.03
C LYS A 135 -7.79 -6.86 -13.50
N LYS A 136 -7.39 -5.84 -14.26
CA LYS A 136 -6.01 -5.69 -14.75
C LYS A 136 -5.00 -5.56 -13.60
N ALA A 137 -5.35 -4.81 -12.54
CA ALA A 137 -4.51 -4.69 -11.36
C ALA A 137 -4.36 -6.04 -10.64
N TYR A 138 -5.45 -6.76 -10.42
CA TYR A 138 -5.47 -8.10 -9.82
C TYR A 138 -4.61 -9.10 -10.61
N GLU A 139 -4.80 -9.15 -11.94
CA GLU A 139 -4.02 -10.02 -12.82
C GLU A 139 -2.53 -9.64 -12.81
N GLY A 140 -2.22 -8.34 -12.78
CA GLY A 140 -0.85 -7.84 -12.66
C GLY A 140 -0.16 -8.31 -11.38
N GLU A 141 -0.81 -8.20 -10.22
CA GLU A 141 -0.26 -8.67 -8.94
C GLU A 141 -0.07 -10.20 -8.91
N ARG A 142 -0.97 -10.96 -9.55
CA ARG A 142 -0.77 -12.42 -9.71
C ARG A 142 0.47 -12.76 -10.53
N VAL A 143 0.72 -12.02 -11.62
CA VAL A 143 1.92 -12.19 -12.43
C VAL A 143 3.18 -11.80 -11.65
N ILE A 144 3.16 -10.72 -10.87
CA ILE A 144 4.28 -10.34 -9.99
C ILE A 144 4.56 -11.47 -9.00
N LYS A 145 3.53 -11.97 -8.32
CA LYS A 145 3.68 -13.08 -7.37
C LYS A 145 4.24 -14.34 -8.03
N ALA A 146 3.75 -14.71 -9.21
CA ALA A 146 4.27 -15.85 -9.96
C ALA A 146 5.76 -15.68 -10.29
N LYS A 147 6.19 -14.48 -10.68
CA LYS A 147 7.61 -14.19 -10.95
C LYS A 147 8.46 -14.39 -9.70
N ASP A 148 8.00 -13.93 -8.54
CA ASP A 148 8.72 -14.12 -7.27
C ASP A 148 8.89 -15.60 -6.95
N LEU A 149 7.83 -16.40 -7.10
CA LEU A 149 7.90 -17.86 -6.91
C LEU A 149 8.88 -18.53 -7.89
N ALA A 150 8.92 -18.08 -9.15
CA ALA A 150 9.88 -18.60 -10.12
C ALA A 150 11.33 -18.24 -9.79
N TYR A 151 11.59 -17.05 -9.25
CA TYR A 151 12.92 -16.71 -8.73
C TYR A 151 13.29 -17.56 -7.53
N THR A 152 12.35 -17.88 -6.64
CA THR A 152 12.56 -18.84 -5.55
C THR A 152 12.93 -20.22 -6.09
N ILE A 153 12.17 -20.76 -7.06
CA ILE A 153 12.48 -22.04 -7.72
C ILE A 153 13.87 -22.02 -8.34
N LYS A 154 14.25 -20.93 -9.03
CA LYS A 154 15.59 -20.78 -9.61
C LYS A 154 16.68 -20.87 -8.55
N GLY A 155 16.48 -20.22 -7.40
CA GLY A 155 17.38 -20.32 -6.25
C GLY A 155 17.47 -21.76 -5.72
N LEU A 156 16.34 -22.43 -5.50
CA LEU A 156 16.29 -23.82 -5.03
C LEU A 156 16.99 -24.79 -5.99
N LYS A 157 16.79 -24.64 -7.31
CA LYS A 157 17.47 -25.45 -8.34
C LYS A 157 19.00 -25.29 -8.28
N SER A 158 19.50 -24.12 -7.87
CA SER A 158 20.95 -23.87 -7.73
C SER A 158 21.58 -24.51 -6.50
N LEU A 159 20.78 -24.88 -5.49
CA LEU A 159 21.23 -25.43 -4.21
C LEU A 159 21.33 -26.97 -4.20
N GLY A 160 20.74 -27.68 -5.16
CA GLY A 160 20.83 -29.15 -5.29
C GLY A 160 19.52 -29.92 -5.06
N SER A 161 19.60 -31.25 -5.12
CA SER A 161 18.51 -32.22 -5.33
C SER A 161 17.49 -32.39 -4.19
N GLU A 162 17.65 -31.72 -3.04
CA GLU A 162 16.74 -31.90 -1.89
C GLU A 162 15.45 -31.08 -1.98
N ASN A 163 15.29 -30.24 -3.01
CA ASN A 163 14.17 -29.27 -3.10
C ASN A 163 13.05 -29.68 -4.07
N GLU A 164 13.03 -30.91 -4.58
CA GLU A 164 12.09 -31.32 -5.64
C GLU A 164 10.61 -31.17 -5.26
N GLU A 165 10.25 -31.56 -4.03
CA GLU A 165 8.87 -31.46 -3.54
C GLU A 165 8.44 -30.00 -3.38
N GLU A 166 9.31 -29.15 -2.84
CA GLU A 166 9.04 -27.71 -2.69
C GLU A 166 8.91 -27.04 -4.07
N ILE A 167 9.78 -27.37 -5.03
CA ILE A 167 9.71 -26.87 -6.40
C ILE A 167 8.38 -27.29 -7.05
N ALA A 168 7.95 -28.53 -6.86
CA ALA A 168 6.67 -29.01 -7.39
C ALA A 168 5.48 -28.23 -6.82
N LYS A 169 5.48 -27.95 -5.51
CA LYS A 169 4.44 -27.13 -4.87
C LYS A 169 4.42 -25.71 -5.42
N LEU A 170 5.59 -25.07 -5.54
CA LEU A 170 5.70 -23.71 -6.08
C LEU A 170 5.24 -23.64 -7.55
N LYS A 171 5.47 -24.68 -8.35
CA LYS A 171 4.95 -24.78 -9.72
C LYS A 171 3.42 -24.84 -9.75
N LEU A 172 2.80 -25.62 -8.86
CA LEU A 172 1.33 -25.65 -8.75
C LEU A 172 0.77 -24.29 -8.38
N ASP A 173 1.41 -23.56 -7.46
CA ASP A 173 1.03 -22.20 -7.09
C ASP A 173 1.17 -21.24 -8.29
N ILE A 174 2.25 -21.33 -9.07
CA ILE A 174 2.43 -20.55 -10.31
C ILE A 174 1.32 -20.85 -11.31
N LYS A 175 1.02 -22.13 -11.57
CA LYS A 175 -0.06 -22.55 -12.48
C LYS A 175 -1.40 -21.96 -12.02
N ALA A 176 -1.71 -22.10 -10.74
CA ALA A 176 -2.92 -21.55 -10.15
C ALA A 176 -2.97 -20.02 -10.29
N LEU A 177 -1.85 -19.31 -10.14
CA LEU A 177 -1.77 -17.85 -10.29
C LEU A 177 -1.89 -17.36 -11.73
N LEU A 178 -1.42 -18.12 -12.71
CA LEU A 178 -1.41 -17.70 -14.12
C LEU A 178 -2.60 -18.25 -14.93
N GLN A 179 -3.41 -19.12 -14.33
CA GLN A 179 -4.57 -19.69 -14.99
C GLN A 179 -5.52 -18.59 -15.50
N ASN A 180 -5.82 -18.65 -16.81
CA ASN A 180 -6.68 -17.73 -17.55
C ASN A 180 -6.20 -16.27 -17.57
N ILE A 181 -4.91 -16.02 -17.33
CA ILE A 181 -4.31 -14.68 -17.45
C ILE A 181 -3.44 -14.62 -18.70
N SER A 182 -3.65 -13.59 -19.52
CA SER A 182 -2.69 -13.23 -20.56
C SER A 182 -1.58 -12.37 -19.96
N PHE A 183 -0.32 -12.81 -20.08
CA PHE A 183 0.83 -12.09 -19.56
C PHE A 183 2.00 -12.13 -20.55
N SER A 184 2.92 -11.19 -20.37
CA SER A 184 4.22 -11.21 -21.05
C SER A 184 5.31 -10.89 -20.03
N LEU A 185 6.48 -11.49 -20.22
CA LEU A 185 7.65 -11.25 -19.39
C LEU A 185 8.58 -10.25 -20.07
N ASP A 186 9.12 -9.32 -19.27
CA ASP A 186 10.18 -8.43 -19.74
C ASP A 186 11.44 -9.22 -20.10
N LYS A 187 12.23 -8.69 -21.05
CA LYS A 187 13.45 -9.33 -21.58
C LYS A 187 14.40 -9.84 -20.48
N LYS A 188 14.51 -9.12 -19.36
CA LYS A 188 15.34 -9.52 -18.22
C LYS A 188 14.86 -10.83 -17.58
N HIS A 189 13.57 -10.97 -17.34
CA HIS A 189 13.00 -12.18 -16.74
C HIS A 189 13.15 -13.39 -17.67
N ILE A 190 13.00 -13.17 -18.99
CA ILE A 190 13.24 -14.20 -20.00
C ILE A 190 14.72 -14.64 -19.98
N ALA A 191 15.65 -13.69 -19.99
CA ALA A 191 17.09 -13.97 -19.91
C ALA A 191 17.47 -14.69 -18.59
N ASP A 192 16.77 -14.39 -17.51
CA ASP A 192 16.93 -15.07 -16.22
C ASP A 192 16.37 -16.50 -16.21
N GLY A 193 15.75 -16.98 -17.28
CA GLY A 193 15.18 -18.33 -17.37
C GLY A 193 13.80 -18.49 -16.73
N ILE A 194 13.14 -17.38 -16.33
CA ILE A 194 11.83 -17.41 -15.67
C ILE A 194 10.74 -17.95 -16.61
N GLN A 195 10.84 -17.67 -17.91
CA GLN A 195 9.91 -18.21 -18.91
C GLN A 195 9.88 -19.74 -18.89
N SER A 196 11.06 -20.39 -18.85
CA SER A 196 11.15 -21.85 -18.79
C SER A 196 10.46 -22.42 -17.55
N ILE A 197 10.59 -21.76 -16.39
CA ILE A 197 9.94 -22.20 -15.15
C ILE A 197 8.42 -22.06 -15.25
N PHE A 198 7.93 -20.99 -15.89
CA PHE A 198 6.50 -20.82 -16.16
C PHE A 198 5.99 -21.89 -17.12
N ASP A 199 6.71 -22.15 -18.21
CA ASP A 199 6.34 -23.17 -19.19
C ASP A 199 6.29 -24.56 -18.54
N GLU A 200 7.27 -24.90 -17.71
CA GLU A 200 7.28 -26.14 -16.91
C GLU A 200 6.08 -26.23 -15.96
N ALA A 201 5.74 -25.13 -15.27
CA ALA A 201 4.62 -25.09 -14.32
C ALA A 201 3.26 -25.24 -15.02
N MET A 202 3.12 -24.72 -16.24
CA MET A 202 1.88 -24.77 -17.01
C MET A 202 1.66 -26.11 -17.74
N GLN A 203 2.70 -26.94 -17.87
CA GLN A 203 2.64 -28.28 -18.48
C GLN A 203 2.26 -29.39 -17.48
N GLN A 204 2.49 -29.19 -16.18
CA GLN A 204 1.86 -29.97 -15.11
C GLN A 204 0.38 -29.61 -15.00
#